data_AF-A0A953ZBB0-F1
#
_entry.id   AF-A0A953ZBB0-F1
#
_cell.length_a   1.000
_cell.length_b   1.000
_cell.length_c   1.000
_cell.angle_alpha   90.00
_cell.angle_beta   90.00
_cell.angle_gamma   90.00
#
_symmetry.space_group_name_H-M   'P 1'
#
loop_
_entity.id
_entity.type
_entity.pdbx_description
1 polymer ?
#
loop_
_entity_poly.entity_id
_entity_poly.type
_entity_poly.pdbx_seq_one_letter_code
_entity_poly.pdbx_strand_id
1 'polypeptide(L)'
;AFQTRNPIHRAHEHLIRVAMETADGLLIHPLVGETKAGDIPADVRTACYKALIEKYFPADRVILAALPAPMRYAGPKEAIHHALMRRNYGANQFIVGRDHAGVGDYYGTYDAQQIFETYEPGELGISNLNFEHSFWCKGVGGYATTKTSPFGPEQRIFVSGTKLREMLGNGEHPPEEVVRPEIADILIEYYKTL
;
A
#
# COMPACT_ATOMS: atom_id res chain seq x y z
N ALA A 1 2.85 -11.10 1.56
CA ALA A 1 2.97 -10.04 2.59
C ALA A 1 2.93 -8.65 1.95
N PHE A 2 2.31 -7.69 2.65
CA PHE A 2 2.15 -6.30 2.21
C PHE A 2 2.82 -5.35 3.20
N GLN A 3 3.79 -4.58 2.71
CA GLN A 3 4.47 -3.52 3.45
C GLN A 3 3.69 -2.22 3.34
N THR A 4 3.54 -1.48 4.44
CA THR A 4 3.02 -0.11 4.40
C THR A 4 3.52 0.73 5.56
N ARG A 5 3.45 2.05 5.40
CA ARG A 5 3.61 3.05 6.46
C ARG A 5 2.47 4.07 6.48
N ASN A 6 1.52 3.93 5.56
CA ASN A 6 0.38 4.83 5.36
C ASN A 6 -0.91 4.03 5.58
N PRO A 7 -2.04 4.68 5.89
CA PRO A 7 -3.34 4.03 5.80
C PRO A 7 -3.54 3.37 4.42
N ILE A 8 -4.19 2.21 4.38
CA ILE A 8 -4.47 1.49 3.13
C ILE A 8 -5.66 2.17 2.45
N HIS A 9 -5.46 2.65 1.22
CA HIS A 9 -6.49 3.26 0.38
C HIS A 9 -6.96 2.23 -0.63
N ARG A 10 -8.01 2.55 -1.40
CA ARG A 10 -8.64 1.62 -2.33
C ARG A 10 -7.69 1.08 -3.42
N ALA A 11 -6.71 1.89 -3.84
CA ALA A 11 -5.67 1.45 -4.77
C ALA A 11 -4.79 0.34 -4.17
N HIS A 12 -4.32 0.51 -2.93
CA HIS A 12 -3.60 -0.52 -2.20
C HIS A 12 -4.48 -1.75 -1.95
N GLU A 13 -5.74 -1.54 -1.54
CA GLU A 13 -6.72 -2.61 -1.31
C GLU A 13 -6.88 -3.49 -2.56
N HIS A 14 -6.99 -2.89 -3.75
CA HIS A 14 -7.08 -3.63 -5.00
C HIS A 14 -5.86 -4.52 -5.25
N LEU A 15 -4.64 -3.99 -5.09
CA LEU A 15 -3.41 -4.78 -5.28
C LEU A 15 -3.34 -5.95 -4.30
N ILE A 16 -3.69 -5.70 -3.04
CA ILE A 16 -3.76 -6.72 -2.00
C ILE A 16 -4.75 -7.82 -2.39
N ARG A 17 -5.96 -7.47 -2.86
CA ARG A 17 -6.96 -8.44 -3.28
C ARG A 17 -6.48 -9.29 -4.45
N VAL A 18 -5.89 -8.67 -5.47
CA VAL A 18 -5.32 -9.41 -6.62
C VAL A 18 -4.21 -10.36 -6.16
N ALA A 19 -3.36 -9.94 -5.21
CA ALA A 19 -2.35 -10.84 -4.64
C ALA A 19 -2.97 -12.03 -3.89
N MET A 20 -4.06 -11.81 -3.15
CA MET A 20 -4.76 -12.85 -2.39
C MET A 20 -5.39 -13.94 -3.27
N GLU A 21 -5.68 -13.67 -4.54
CA GLU A 21 -6.16 -14.71 -5.48
C GLU A 21 -5.11 -15.80 -5.76
N THR A 22 -3.84 -15.56 -5.42
CA THR A 22 -2.73 -16.50 -5.63
C THR A 22 -2.07 -16.96 -4.33
N ALA A 23 -2.66 -16.65 -3.17
CA ALA A 23 -2.08 -16.92 -1.86
C ALA A 23 -3.13 -17.44 -0.87
N ASP A 24 -2.69 -18.22 0.13
CA ASP A 24 -3.56 -18.77 1.18
C ASP A 24 -3.94 -17.74 2.26
N GLY A 25 -3.11 -16.72 2.46
CA GLY A 25 -3.35 -15.67 3.44
C GLY A 25 -2.51 -14.42 3.20
N LEU A 26 -2.91 -13.34 3.85
CA LEU A 26 -2.28 -12.03 3.74
C LEU A 26 -1.67 -11.61 5.07
N LEU A 27 -0.37 -11.36 5.07
CA LEU A 27 0.29 -10.63 6.15
C LEU A 27 0.35 -9.13 5.80
N ILE A 28 -0.48 -8.31 6.43
CA ILE A 28 -0.36 -6.85 6.44
C ILE A 28 0.66 -6.49 7.51
N HIS A 29 1.80 -5.94 7.10
CA HIS A 29 3.00 -5.83 7.94
C HIS A 29 3.52 -4.37 8.00
N PRO A 30 2.76 -3.43 8.60
CA PRO A 30 3.16 -2.04 8.66
C PRO A 30 4.46 -1.83 9.45
N LEU A 31 5.29 -0.89 9.00
CA LEU A 31 6.43 -0.42 9.79
C LEU A 31 5.93 0.36 11.01
N VAL A 32 6.51 0.03 12.16
CA VAL A 32 6.37 0.78 13.41
C VAL A 32 7.78 1.15 13.88
N GLY A 33 8.10 2.42 13.79
CA GLY A 33 9.41 3.01 14.07
C GLY A 33 9.36 4.50 13.77
N GLU A 34 10.49 5.19 13.89
CA GLU A 34 10.58 6.59 13.48
C GLU A 34 10.19 6.74 12.00
N THR A 35 9.23 7.64 11.75
CA THR A 35 8.77 8.03 10.42
C THR A 35 9.08 9.50 10.17
N LYS A 36 9.07 9.93 8.90
CA LYS A 36 9.31 11.34 8.55
C LYS A 36 8.23 12.26 9.15
N ALA A 37 8.59 13.54 9.30
CA ALA A 37 7.64 14.59 9.65
C ALA A 37 6.46 14.61 8.66
N GLY A 38 5.24 14.64 9.19
CA GLY A 38 4.00 14.64 8.42
C GLY A 38 3.37 13.26 8.15
N ASP A 39 4.03 12.16 8.56
CA ASP A 39 3.38 10.83 8.54
C ASP A 39 2.33 10.74 9.66
N ILE A 40 1.17 10.14 9.36
CA ILE A 40 0.05 9.95 10.31
C ILE A 40 0.51 9.07 11.49
N PRO A 41 0.20 9.38 12.75
CA PRO A 41 0.58 8.59 13.93
C PRO A 41 0.23 7.10 13.85
N ALA A 42 1.04 6.25 14.48
CA ALA A 42 0.95 4.79 14.34
C ALA A 42 -0.37 4.20 14.88
N ASP A 43 -0.93 4.77 15.94
CA ASP A 43 -2.23 4.42 16.51
C ASP A 43 -3.37 4.71 15.52
N VAL A 44 -3.38 5.88 14.89
CA VAL A 44 -4.36 6.26 13.86
C VAL A 44 -4.26 5.31 12.65
N ARG A 45 -3.05 5.04 12.17
CA ARG A 45 -2.84 4.07 11.07
C ARG A 45 -3.35 2.68 11.44
N THR A 46 -3.10 2.25 12.66
CA THR A 46 -3.54 0.94 13.17
C THR A 46 -5.06 0.86 13.24
N ALA A 47 -5.74 1.92 13.66
CA ALA A 47 -7.20 2.00 13.62
C ALA A 47 -7.72 1.86 12.19
N CYS A 48 -7.11 2.54 11.21
CA CYS A 48 -7.47 2.37 9.80
C CYS A 48 -7.29 0.91 9.32
N TYR A 49 -6.17 0.25 9.65
CA TYR A 49 -5.96 -1.14 9.24
C TYR A 49 -7.01 -2.08 9.82
N LYS A 50 -7.33 -1.93 11.12
CA LYS A 50 -8.35 -2.74 11.79
C LYS A 50 -9.72 -2.57 11.16
N ALA A 51 -10.16 -1.32 10.97
CA ALA A 51 -11.45 -1.01 10.34
C ALA A 51 -11.55 -1.59 8.92
N LEU A 52 -10.47 -1.52 8.13
CA LEU A 52 -10.42 -2.10 6.80
C LEU A 52 -10.55 -3.63 6.84
N ILE A 53 -9.78 -4.29 7.72
CA ILE A 53 -9.79 -5.76 7.82
C ILE A 53 -11.15 -6.26 8.26
N GLU A 54 -11.71 -5.68 9.33
CA GLU A 54 -12.98 -6.09 9.93
C GLU A 54 -14.16 -6.02 8.94
N LYS A 55 -14.21 -4.96 8.13
CA LYS A 55 -15.35 -4.71 7.24
C LYS A 55 -15.20 -5.29 5.84
N TYR A 56 -13.97 -5.45 5.36
CA TYR A 56 -13.72 -5.68 3.93
C TYR A 56 -12.86 -6.90 3.61
N PHE A 57 -12.27 -7.58 4.60
CA PHE A 57 -11.45 -8.77 4.36
C PHE A 57 -12.01 -10.02 5.07
N PRO A 58 -11.77 -11.22 4.51
CA PRO A 58 -12.04 -12.46 5.22
C PRO A 58 -11.12 -12.56 6.45
N ALA A 59 -11.72 -12.51 7.65
CA ALA A 59 -10.99 -12.40 8.91
C ALA A 59 -10.04 -13.59 9.19
N ASP A 60 -10.34 -14.77 8.66
CA ASP A 60 -9.56 -15.99 8.80
C ASP A 60 -8.35 -16.06 7.85
N ARG A 61 -8.21 -15.10 6.92
CA ARG A 61 -7.13 -15.08 5.93
C ARG A 61 -6.21 -13.86 6.02
N VAL A 62 -6.40 -13.00 7.03
CA VAL A 62 -5.57 -11.78 7.18
C VAL A 62 -4.94 -11.72 8.57
N ILE A 63 -3.62 -11.52 8.58
CA ILE A 63 -2.84 -11.25 9.78
C ILE A 63 -2.35 -9.80 9.71
N LEU A 64 -2.65 -9.02 10.74
CA LEU A 64 -2.06 -7.71 10.97
C LEU A 64 -0.97 -7.85 12.04
N ALA A 65 0.28 -7.58 11.67
CA ALA A 65 1.40 -7.58 12.61
C ALA A 65 2.24 -6.31 12.43
N ALA A 66 2.80 -5.77 13.50
CA ALA A 66 3.77 -4.69 13.39
C ALA A 66 5.13 -5.23 12.95
N LEU A 67 5.85 -4.48 12.10
CA LEU A 67 7.28 -4.68 11.87
C LEU A 67 8.05 -3.58 12.61
N PRO A 68 8.76 -3.88 13.72
CA PRO A 68 9.54 -2.91 14.46
C PRO A 68 10.83 -2.56 13.69
N ALA A 69 10.74 -1.60 12.79
CA ALA A 69 11.87 -1.13 12.01
C ALA A 69 11.64 0.31 11.52
N PRO A 70 12.68 1.16 11.50
CA PRO A 70 12.59 2.47 10.87
C PRO A 70 12.60 2.33 9.35
N MET A 71 12.04 3.31 8.64
CA MET A 71 12.20 3.40 7.19
C MET A 71 13.56 4.03 6.85
N ARG A 72 14.29 3.46 5.89
CA ARG A 72 15.58 3.96 5.42
C ARG A 72 15.46 4.86 4.20
N TYR A 73 14.33 4.81 3.51
CA TYR A 73 14.06 5.53 2.28
C TYR A 73 15.07 5.20 1.17
N ALA A 74 15.54 3.95 1.13
CA ALA A 74 16.62 3.52 0.25
C ALA A 74 16.13 2.76 -1.00
N GLY A 75 14.86 2.95 -1.37
CA GLY A 75 14.27 2.50 -2.62
C GLY A 75 14.54 1.01 -2.90
N PRO A 76 15.18 0.67 -4.03
CA PRO A 76 15.43 -0.70 -4.44
C PRO A 76 16.14 -1.57 -3.38
N LYS A 77 17.18 -1.06 -2.72
CA LYS A 77 17.91 -1.83 -1.70
C LYS A 77 17.04 -2.12 -0.49
N GLU A 78 16.17 -1.19 -0.12
CA GLU A 78 15.22 -1.40 0.97
C GLU A 78 14.07 -2.34 0.57
N ALA A 79 13.73 -2.43 -0.72
CA ALA A 79 12.78 -3.43 -1.21
C ALA A 79 13.29 -4.87 -0.98
N ILE A 80 14.57 -5.13 -1.28
CA ILE A 80 15.22 -6.42 -0.97
C ILE A 80 15.24 -6.66 0.54
N HIS A 81 15.65 -5.66 1.33
CA HIS A 81 15.66 -5.76 2.79
C HIS A 81 14.29 -6.10 3.36
N HIS A 82 13.25 -5.43 2.86
CA HIS A 82 11.87 -5.70 3.22
C HIS A 82 11.44 -7.13 2.86
N ALA A 83 11.75 -7.61 1.65
CA ALA A 83 11.41 -8.96 1.24
C ALA A 83 12.06 -10.01 2.16
N LEU A 84 13.36 -9.88 2.45
CA LEU A 84 14.09 -10.79 3.33
C LEU A 84 13.54 -10.80 4.77
N MET A 85 13.17 -9.63 5.31
CA MET A 85 12.46 -9.57 6.59
C MET A 85 11.16 -10.37 6.52
N ARG A 86 10.35 -10.20 5.48
CA ARG A 86 9.04 -10.88 5.37
C ARG A 86 9.19 -12.38 5.19
N ARG A 87 10.21 -12.83 4.48
CA ARG A 87 10.59 -14.24 4.40
C ARG A 87 10.86 -14.83 5.78
N ASN A 88 11.63 -14.13 6.61
CA ASN A 88 11.93 -14.60 7.97
C ASN A 88 10.70 -14.58 8.90
N TYR A 89 9.65 -13.82 8.55
CA TYR A 89 8.32 -13.87 9.18
C TYR A 89 7.40 -14.92 8.56
N GLY A 90 7.90 -15.76 7.64
CA GLY A 90 7.16 -16.87 7.04
C GLY A 90 6.41 -16.54 5.75
N ALA A 91 6.57 -15.33 5.19
CA ALA A 91 5.95 -15.01 3.90
C ALA A 91 6.72 -15.63 2.73
N ASN A 92 6.01 -16.23 1.79
CA ASN A 92 6.55 -16.79 0.54
C ASN A 92 6.52 -15.80 -0.64
N GLN A 93 5.64 -14.79 -0.58
CA GLN A 93 5.45 -13.75 -1.58
C GLN A 93 5.47 -12.36 -0.95
N PHE A 94 6.04 -11.37 -1.65
CA PHE A 94 6.13 -9.98 -1.21
C PHE A 94 5.64 -9.00 -2.28
N ILE A 95 4.67 -8.15 -1.93
CA ILE A 95 4.10 -7.16 -2.83
C ILE A 95 5.09 -5.99 -2.99
N VAL A 96 5.46 -5.68 -4.23
CA VAL A 96 6.31 -4.53 -4.59
C VAL A 96 5.55 -3.65 -5.59
N GLY A 97 5.15 -2.47 -5.13
CA GLY A 97 4.44 -1.50 -5.95
C GLY A 97 5.37 -0.51 -6.67
N ARG A 98 4.77 0.54 -7.22
CA ARG A 98 5.47 1.72 -7.72
C ARG A 98 6.24 2.44 -6.59
N ASP A 99 7.46 2.90 -6.88
CA ASP A 99 8.27 3.76 -6.01
C ASP A 99 8.42 3.20 -4.58
N HIS A 100 8.61 1.88 -4.50
CA HIS A 100 8.64 1.18 -3.21
C HIS A 100 9.84 1.64 -2.37
N ALA A 101 9.54 2.14 -1.17
CA ALA A 101 10.51 2.67 -0.23
C ALA A 101 11.38 3.84 -0.77
N GLY A 102 10.91 4.55 -1.80
CA GLY A 102 11.59 5.71 -2.35
C GLY A 102 11.40 7.00 -1.53
N VAL A 103 12.16 8.02 -1.93
CA VAL A 103 12.08 9.40 -1.44
C VAL A 103 12.40 10.33 -2.60
N GLY A 104 11.68 11.46 -2.69
CA GLY A 104 11.86 12.44 -3.77
C GLY A 104 11.84 11.78 -5.15
N ASP A 105 12.76 12.19 -6.01
CA ASP A 105 12.95 11.66 -7.36
C ASP A 105 14.28 10.88 -7.49
N TYR A 106 14.78 10.30 -6.39
CA TYR A 106 16.09 9.61 -6.36
C TYR A 106 16.10 8.26 -7.08
N TYR A 107 14.93 7.64 -7.25
CA TYR A 107 14.78 6.30 -7.85
C TYR A 107 13.73 6.33 -8.94
N GLY A 108 13.92 5.50 -9.97
CA GLY A 108 12.93 5.29 -11.01
C GLY A 108 11.67 4.61 -10.48
N THR A 109 10.59 4.75 -11.25
CA THR A 109 9.22 4.33 -10.88
C THR A 109 9.13 2.84 -10.50
N TYR A 110 9.93 1.99 -11.15
CA TYR A 110 9.90 0.53 -10.97
C TYR A 110 11.28 -0.07 -10.64
N ASP A 111 12.27 0.74 -10.29
CA ASP A 111 13.63 0.25 -9.97
C ASP A 111 13.62 -0.76 -8.82
N ALA A 112 12.70 -0.56 -7.87
CA ALA A 112 12.52 -1.47 -6.74
C ALA A 112 11.92 -2.83 -7.11
N GLN A 113 11.30 -2.94 -8.29
CA GLN A 113 10.86 -4.21 -8.86
C GLN A 113 12.00 -4.85 -9.65
N GLN A 114 12.69 -4.05 -10.46
CA GLN A 114 13.77 -4.50 -11.34
C GLN A 114 14.99 -5.01 -10.56
N ILE A 115 15.29 -4.49 -9.37
CA ILE A 115 16.40 -5.00 -8.55
C ILE A 115 16.25 -6.48 -8.17
N PHE A 116 15.04 -7.04 -8.17
CA PHE A 116 14.87 -8.48 -7.94
C PHE A 116 15.44 -9.32 -9.09
N GLU A 117 15.54 -8.76 -10.30
CA GLU A 117 16.08 -9.44 -11.48
C GLU A 117 17.61 -9.59 -11.43
N THR A 118 18.30 -8.94 -10.48
CA THR A 118 19.74 -9.12 -10.28
C THR A 118 20.10 -10.36 -9.47
N TYR A 119 19.10 -11.12 -9.02
CA TYR A 119 19.24 -12.34 -8.22
C TYR A 119 18.73 -13.54 -8.99
N GLU A 120 19.38 -14.69 -8.80
CA GLU A 120 18.97 -15.93 -9.46
C GLU A 120 17.60 -16.42 -8.93
N PRO A 121 16.82 -17.15 -9.75
CA PRO A 121 15.55 -17.72 -9.31
C PRO A 121 15.70 -18.54 -8.03
N GLY A 122 15.00 -18.11 -6.97
CA GLY A 122 15.03 -18.78 -5.65
C GLY A 122 16.14 -18.32 -4.71
N GLU A 123 17.11 -17.52 -5.16
CA GLU A 123 18.25 -17.06 -4.34
C GLU A 123 17.78 -16.33 -3.06
N LEU A 124 16.77 -15.48 -3.18
CA LEU A 124 16.22 -14.75 -2.04
C LEU A 124 15.31 -15.62 -1.14
N GLY A 125 14.83 -16.76 -1.62
CA GLY A 125 13.88 -17.62 -0.90
C GLY A 125 12.49 -16.99 -0.67
N ILE A 126 12.16 -15.92 -1.39
CA ILE A 126 10.86 -15.25 -1.41
C ILE A 126 10.64 -14.66 -2.80
N SER A 127 9.43 -14.76 -3.34
CA SER A 127 9.09 -14.19 -4.65
C SER A 127 8.46 -12.81 -4.50
N ASN A 128 8.74 -11.92 -5.45
CA ASN A 128 8.09 -10.62 -5.54
C ASN A 128 6.82 -10.68 -6.41
N LEU A 129 5.79 -9.96 -5.98
CA LEU A 129 4.58 -9.69 -6.75
C LEU A 129 4.63 -8.22 -7.20
N ASN A 130 5.00 -8.01 -8.46
CA ASN A 130 5.16 -6.69 -9.04
C ASN A 130 3.81 -6.13 -9.50
N PHE A 131 3.43 -4.98 -8.94
CA PHE A 131 2.21 -4.29 -9.30
C PHE A 131 2.49 -2.91 -9.90
N GLU A 132 1.79 -2.60 -10.99
CA GLU A 132 1.76 -1.27 -11.56
C GLU A 132 0.85 -0.34 -10.76
N HIS A 133 0.90 0.95 -11.08
CA HIS A 133 -0.01 1.93 -10.51
C HIS A 133 -1.46 1.59 -10.86
N SER A 134 -2.28 1.29 -9.84
CA SER A 134 -3.70 1.03 -10.00
C SER A 134 -4.52 2.30 -9.83
N PHE A 135 -5.63 2.39 -10.56
CA PHE A 135 -6.55 3.51 -10.53
C PHE A 135 -7.98 3.02 -10.74
N TRP A 136 -8.96 3.74 -10.18
CA TRP A 136 -10.35 3.51 -10.53
C TRP A 136 -10.63 4.08 -11.91
N CYS A 137 -11.11 3.25 -12.83
CA CYS A 137 -11.46 3.64 -14.19
C CYS A 137 -12.98 3.60 -14.37
N LYS A 138 -13.57 4.74 -14.74
CA LYS A 138 -15.01 4.88 -15.01
C LYS A 138 -15.46 4.00 -16.18
N GLY A 139 -14.69 3.96 -17.27
CA GLY A 139 -15.02 3.15 -18.44
C GLY A 139 -14.96 1.64 -18.21
N VAL A 140 -14.10 1.18 -17.29
CA VAL A 140 -14.05 -0.24 -16.85
C VAL A 140 -15.08 -0.53 -15.75
N GLY A 141 -15.51 0.48 -15.01
CA GLY A 141 -16.42 0.33 -13.86
C GLY A 141 -15.72 -0.23 -12.61
N GLY A 142 -14.40 -0.05 -12.48
CA GLY A 142 -13.64 -0.63 -11.38
C GLY A 142 -12.16 -0.25 -11.35
N TYR A 143 -11.42 -0.87 -10.44
CA TYR A 143 -9.97 -0.73 -10.38
C TYR A 143 -9.30 -1.46 -11.55
N ALA A 144 -8.33 -0.78 -12.16
CA ALA A 144 -7.54 -1.28 -13.27
C ALA A 144 -6.09 -0.77 -13.19
N THR A 145 -5.27 -1.24 -14.11
CA THR A 145 -3.92 -0.73 -14.39
C THR A 145 -3.82 -0.39 -15.86
N THR A 146 -2.67 0.14 -16.29
CA THR A 146 -2.35 0.31 -17.72
C THR A 146 -2.35 -0.99 -18.52
N LYS A 147 -2.26 -2.15 -17.87
CA LYS A 147 -2.39 -3.47 -18.52
C LYS A 147 -3.84 -3.89 -18.77
N THR A 148 -4.81 -3.36 -18.02
CA THR A 148 -6.18 -3.87 -18.00
C THR A 148 -7.24 -2.84 -18.36
N SER A 149 -6.87 -1.57 -18.54
CA SER A 149 -7.75 -0.51 -19.00
C SER A 149 -7.23 0.08 -20.32
N PRO A 150 -8.04 0.11 -21.39
CA PRO A 150 -7.68 0.79 -22.64
C PRO A 150 -7.83 2.32 -22.54
N PHE A 151 -8.45 2.83 -21.48
CA PHE A 151 -8.81 4.24 -21.36
C PHE A 151 -7.67 5.14 -20.86
N GLY A 152 -7.73 6.40 -21.29
CA GLY A 152 -6.79 7.45 -20.90
C GLY A 152 -7.05 8.02 -19.50
N PRO A 153 -6.21 8.99 -19.06
CA PRO A 153 -6.33 9.64 -17.76
C PRO A 153 -7.68 10.28 -17.46
N GLU A 154 -8.41 10.74 -18.47
CA GLU A 154 -9.74 11.37 -18.37
C GLU A 154 -10.82 10.45 -17.79
N GLN A 155 -10.65 9.13 -17.93
CA GLN A 155 -11.56 8.14 -17.35
C GLN A 155 -11.15 7.70 -15.95
N ARG A 156 -10.04 8.23 -15.40
CA ARG A 156 -9.50 7.82 -14.10
C ARG A 156 -10.02 8.72 -12.99
N ILE A 157 -10.42 8.14 -11.87
CA ILE A 157 -10.64 8.90 -10.64
C ILE A 157 -9.29 8.99 -9.93
N PHE A 158 -8.79 10.21 -9.78
CA PHE A 158 -7.53 10.50 -9.10
C PHE A 158 -7.71 11.68 -8.17
N VAL A 159 -7.33 11.49 -6.90
CA VAL A 159 -7.23 12.56 -5.91
C VAL A 159 -5.77 12.62 -5.48
N SER A 160 -5.14 13.78 -5.69
CA SER A 160 -3.75 13.97 -5.28
C SER A 160 -3.63 13.86 -3.75
N GLY A 161 -2.46 13.46 -3.24
CA GLY A 161 -2.25 13.37 -1.80
C GLY A 161 -2.47 14.71 -1.07
N THR A 162 -2.16 15.83 -1.72
CA THR A 162 -2.44 17.17 -1.18
C THR A 162 -3.94 17.43 -1.09
N LYS A 163 -4.69 17.16 -2.16
CA LYS A 163 -6.15 17.37 -2.16
C LYS A 163 -6.86 16.43 -1.17
N LEU A 164 -6.37 15.19 -1.06
CA LEU A 164 -6.90 14.22 -0.11
C LEU A 164 -6.79 14.73 1.33
N ARG A 165 -5.61 15.24 1.72
CA ARG A 165 -5.40 15.81 3.06
C ARG A 165 -6.24 17.06 3.32
N GLU A 166 -6.41 17.92 2.31
CA GLU A 166 -7.28 19.10 2.39
C GLU A 166 -8.73 18.71 2.68
N MET A 167 -9.29 17.76 1.91
CA MET A 167 -10.66 17.27 2.12
C MET A 167 -10.83 16.70 3.53
N LEU A 168 -9.92 15.82 3.95
CA LEU A 168 -9.99 15.21 5.29
C LEU A 168 -9.87 16.25 6.42
N GLY A 169 -9.01 17.27 6.25
CA GLY A 169 -8.89 18.40 7.18
C GLY A 169 -10.13 19.28 7.27
N ASN A 170 -10.88 19.41 6.17
CA ASN A 170 -12.16 20.10 6.15
C ASN A 170 -13.34 19.25 6.69
N GLY A 171 -13.09 17.99 7.07
CA GLY A 171 -14.15 17.06 7.45
C GLY A 171 -14.98 16.55 6.27
N GLU A 172 -14.46 16.65 5.04
CA GLU A 172 -15.10 16.19 3.82
C GLU A 172 -14.67 14.76 3.49
N HIS A 173 -15.63 13.92 3.12
CA HIS A 173 -15.33 12.57 2.63
C HIS A 173 -14.73 12.61 1.22
N PRO A 174 -13.55 12.00 1.00
CA PRO A 174 -13.05 11.73 -0.34
C PRO A 174 -13.99 10.78 -1.09
N PRO A 175 -13.91 10.71 -2.43
CA PRO A 175 -14.65 9.71 -3.20
C PRO A 175 -14.39 8.30 -2.66
N GLU A 176 -15.44 7.47 -2.57
CA GLU A 176 -15.33 6.11 -2.03
C GLU A 176 -14.41 5.21 -2.86
N GLU A 177 -14.22 5.55 -4.14
CA GLU A 177 -13.28 4.92 -5.03
C GLU A 177 -11.83 5.16 -4.61
N VAL A 178 -11.54 6.18 -3.79
CA VAL A 178 -10.20 6.50 -3.30
C VAL A 178 -9.99 6.00 -1.87
N VAL A 179 -10.92 6.32 -0.96
CA VAL A 179 -10.83 5.95 0.46
C VAL A 179 -12.18 5.41 0.92
N ARG A 180 -12.19 4.28 1.65
CA ARG A 180 -13.42 3.74 2.25
C ARG A 180 -14.00 4.75 3.27
N PRO A 181 -15.32 4.94 3.37
CA PRO A 181 -15.93 5.90 4.29
C PRO A 181 -15.42 5.80 5.73
N GLU A 182 -15.30 4.59 6.28
CA GLU A 182 -14.86 4.37 7.66
C GLU A 182 -13.40 4.72 7.89
N ILE A 183 -12.59 4.56 6.85
CA ILE A 183 -11.20 4.97 6.89
C ILE A 183 -11.13 6.49 6.81
N ALA A 184 -11.99 7.12 6.00
CA ALA A 184 -12.11 8.57 5.96
C ALA A 184 -12.56 9.14 7.32
N ASP A 185 -13.55 8.53 7.99
CA ASP A 185 -14.01 8.95 9.32
C ASP A 185 -12.86 9.01 10.33
N ILE A 186 -12.09 7.92 10.45
CA ILE A 186 -10.93 7.84 11.36
C ILE A 186 -9.90 8.94 11.03
N LEU A 187 -9.66 9.16 9.74
CA LEU A 187 -8.69 10.17 9.30
C LEU A 187 -9.20 11.59 9.53
N ILE A 188 -10.47 11.86 9.27
CA ILE A 188 -11.11 13.16 9.53
C ILE A 188 -11.00 13.51 11.02
N GLU A 189 -11.33 12.58 11.91
CA GLU A 189 -11.22 12.80 13.35
C GLU A 189 -9.78 13.10 13.77
N TYR A 190 -8.79 12.41 13.19
CA TYR A 190 -7.39 12.76 13.38
C TYR A 190 -7.04 14.16 12.86
N TYR A 191 -7.40 14.49 11.62
CA TYR A 191 -7.03 15.77 11.00
C TYR A 191 -7.68 16.97 11.69
N LYS A 192 -8.85 16.82 12.32
CA LYS A 192 -9.48 17.86 13.16
C LYS A 192 -8.71 18.17 14.45
N THR A 193 -7.77 17.32 14.85
CA THR A 193 -6.94 17.54 16.05
C THR A 193 -5.66 18.34 15.80
N LEU A 194 -5.34 18.61 14.53
CA LEU A 194 -4.18 19.39 14.08
C LEU A 194 -4.52 20.87 13.95
#